data_AF-A0A7R8ZRE4-F1
#
_entry.id   AF-A0A7R8ZRE4-F1
#
_cell.length_a   1.000
_cell.length_b   1.000
_cell.length_c   1.000
_cell.angle_alpha   90.00
_cell.angle_beta   90.00
_cell.angle_gamma   90.00
#
_symmetry.space_group_name_H-M   'P 1'
#
loop_
_entity.id
_entity.type
_entity.pdbx_description
1 polymer ?
#
loop_
_entity_poly.entity_id
_entity_poly.type
_entity_poly.pdbx_seq_one_letter_code
_entity_poly.pdbx_strand_id
1 'polypeptide(L)'
;MVQQEQGKDNQSNFTKIFGFGKKPERNLDDLKKEMQIDDHIIPIEELYKRLGVDPNVGLSPAEAKTRLEKYGPNSLTPPPTTPEWVKFCKNLFGGKSFVFW
;
A
#
# COMPACT_ATOMS: atom_id res chain seq x y z
N MET A 1 12.87 -38.00 38.95
CA MET A 1 11.71 -37.52 38.16
C MET A 1 11.24 -36.20 38.74
N VAL A 2 10.97 -35.23 37.86
CA VAL A 2 10.35 -33.91 38.07
C VAL A 2 11.21 -32.79 38.68
N GLN A 3 11.78 -31.96 37.82
CA GLN A 3 11.95 -30.50 38.00
C GLN A 3 11.68 -29.88 36.61
N GLN A 4 10.43 -29.47 36.36
CA GLN A 4 9.95 -28.07 36.33
C GLN A 4 10.55 -27.23 35.19
N GLU A 5 9.81 -27.18 34.09
CA GLU A 5 9.95 -26.24 32.98
C GLU A 5 9.37 -24.88 33.38
N GLN A 6 10.21 -23.89 33.67
CA GLN A 6 9.80 -22.48 33.71
C GLN A 6 10.93 -21.64 33.10
N GLY A 7 10.66 -20.98 31.96
CA GLY A 7 11.72 -20.19 31.30
C GLY A 7 11.45 -19.71 29.88
N LYS A 8 10.21 -19.84 29.34
CA LYS A 8 9.88 -19.34 27.98
C LYS A 8 8.89 -18.17 27.99
N ASP A 9 8.43 -17.78 29.15
CA ASP A 9 7.26 -16.94 29.40
C ASP A 9 7.62 -15.47 29.68
N ASN A 10 8.92 -15.15 29.77
CA ASN A 10 9.39 -13.80 30.09
C ASN A 10 9.82 -12.98 28.85
N GLN A 11 9.97 -13.61 27.67
CA GLN A 11 10.27 -12.88 26.43
C GLN A 11 9.03 -12.23 25.79
N SER A 12 7.84 -12.80 25.99
CA SER A 12 6.58 -12.31 25.42
C SER A 12 6.02 -11.07 26.15
N ASN A 13 6.38 -10.87 27.41
CA ASN A 13 5.90 -9.74 28.21
C ASN A 13 6.76 -8.47 28.01
N PHE A 14 8.05 -8.61 27.70
CA PHE A 14 8.96 -7.48 27.47
C PHE A 14 8.61 -6.71 26.17
N THR A 15 8.23 -7.42 25.12
CA THR A 15 7.80 -6.82 23.84
C THR A 15 6.43 -6.14 23.91
N LYS A 16 5.68 -6.35 25.00
CA LYS A 16 4.38 -5.71 25.25
C LYS A 16 4.50 -4.32 25.90
N ILE A 17 5.60 -4.07 26.63
CA ILE A 17 5.83 -2.80 27.35
C ILE A 17 6.42 -1.73 26.42
N PHE A 18 7.28 -2.13 25.47
CA PHE A 18 7.76 -1.25 24.41
C PHE A 18 6.86 -1.42 23.19
N GLY A 19 5.85 -0.57 23.08
CA GLY A 19 4.83 -0.57 22.03
C GLY A 19 5.35 -0.31 20.61
N PHE A 20 6.22 -1.17 20.10
CA PHE A 20 6.48 -1.32 18.67
C PHE A 20 5.40 -2.20 18.07
N GLY A 21 4.16 -1.70 18.11
CA GLY A 21 3.08 -2.24 17.30
C GLY A 21 3.49 -2.14 15.84
N LYS A 22 3.81 -3.28 15.22
CA LYS A 22 3.92 -3.35 13.76
C LYS A 22 2.61 -2.77 13.21
N LYS A 23 2.70 -1.69 12.42
CA LYS A 23 1.55 -1.21 11.66
C LYS A 23 1.02 -2.42 10.88
N PRO A 24 -0.29 -2.70 10.93
CA PRO A 24 -0.84 -3.74 10.07
C PRO A 24 -0.45 -3.37 8.64
N GLU A 25 0.38 -4.21 8.01
CA GLU A 25 0.51 -4.19 6.57
C GLU A 25 -0.91 -4.33 6.04
N ARG A 26 -1.43 -3.30 5.39
CA ARG A 26 -2.66 -3.43 4.63
C ARG A 26 -2.34 -4.55 3.64
N ASN A 27 -3.04 -5.69 3.71
CA ASN A 27 -2.88 -6.80 2.78
C ASN A 27 -2.99 -6.27 1.35
N LEU A 28 -1.84 -5.99 0.72
CA LEU A 28 -1.76 -5.56 -0.67
C LEU A 28 -2.30 -6.66 -1.59
N ASP A 29 -2.31 -7.90 -1.09
CA ASP A 29 -2.78 -9.07 -1.80
C ASP A 29 -4.31 -9.10 -1.95
N ASP A 30 -5.07 -8.51 -1.02
CA ASP A 30 -6.53 -8.34 -1.15
C ASP A 30 -6.90 -7.32 -2.24
N LEU A 31 -6.00 -6.36 -2.53
CA LEU A 31 -6.14 -5.36 -3.59
C LEU A 31 -5.88 -5.93 -5.00
N LYS A 32 -5.23 -7.10 -5.09
CA LYS A 32 -4.94 -7.80 -6.35
C LYS A 32 -6.03 -8.78 -6.76
N LYS A 33 -7.28 -8.60 -6.29
CA LYS A 33 -8.41 -9.31 -6.89
C LYS A 33 -8.50 -8.90 -8.35
N GLU A 34 -8.01 -9.79 -9.22
CA GLU A 34 -8.02 -9.61 -10.65
C GLU A 34 -9.48 -9.46 -11.11
N MET A 35 -9.88 -8.23 -11.43
CA MET A 35 -11.03 -8.02 -12.30
C MET A 35 -10.64 -8.57 -13.67
N GLN A 36 -11.37 -9.56 -14.16
CA GLN A 36 -11.26 -9.96 -15.56
C GLN A 36 -11.77 -8.79 -16.41
N ILE A 37 -10.86 -8.09 -17.09
CA ILE A 37 -11.19 -6.95 -17.96
C ILE A 37 -11.37 -7.50 -19.38
N ASP A 38 -12.61 -7.55 -19.84
CA ASP A 38 -13.03 -8.06 -21.16
C ASP A 38 -13.11 -6.97 -22.24
N ASP A 39 -12.74 -5.72 -21.90
CA ASP A 39 -12.85 -4.53 -22.76
C ASP A 39 -12.22 -4.70 -24.16
N HIS A 40 -11.23 -5.58 -24.31
CA HIS A 40 -10.52 -5.85 -25.57
C HIS A 40 -11.13 -6.97 -26.42
N ILE A 41 -12.15 -7.67 -25.91
CA ILE A 41 -12.82 -8.80 -26.58
C ILE A 41 -14.19 -8.38 -27.12
N ILE A 42 -14.77 -7.32 -26.54
CA ILE A 42 -16.13 -6.85 -26.80
C ILE A 42 -16.19 -6.02 -28.10
N PRO A 43 -17.33 -6.05 -28.83
CA PRO A 43 -17.58 -5.16 -29.95
C PRO A 43 -17.49 -3.67 -29.58
N ILE A 44 -16.92 -2.87 -30.48
CA ILE A 44 -16.62 -1.45 -30.27
C ILE A 44 -17.88 -0.63 -29.88
N GLU A 45 -19.05 -0.96 -30.43
CA GLU A 45 -20.31 -0.27 -30.10
C GLU A 45 -20.74 -0.50 -28.64
N GLU A 46 -20.51 -1.68 -28.11
CA GLU A 46 -20.81 -1.99 -26.71
C GLU A 46 -19.78 -1.33 -25.78
N LEU A 47 -18.51 -1.25 -26.21
CA LEU A 47 -17.47 -0.53 -25.48
C LEU A 47 -17.81 0.96 -25.33
N TYR A 48 -18.26 1.62 -26.39
CA TYR A 48 -18.69 3.03 -26.33
C TYR A 48 -19.89 3.24 -25.42
N LYS A 49 -20.84 2.30 -25.40
CA LYS A 49 -21.98 2.33 -24.46
C LYS A 49 -21.53 2.15 -23.00
N ARG A 50 -20.60 1.23 -22.71
CA ARG A 50 -20.07 1.01 -21.35
C ARG A 50 -19.30 2.24 -20.84
N LEU A 51 -18.48 2.85 -21.69
CA LEU A 51 -17.65 4.02 -21.33
C LEU A 51 -18.40 5.36 -21.42
N GLY A 52 -19.54 5.39 -22.11
CA GLY A 52 -20.33 6.59 -22.37
C GLY A 52 -19.54 7.63 -23.16
N VAL A 53 -18.86 7.20 -24.25
CA VAL A 53 -17.98 8.07 -25.04
C VAL A 53 -18.37 8.02 -26.52
N ASP A 54 -18.45 9.18 -27.15
CA ASP A 54 -18.62 9.29 -28.59
C ASP A 54 -17.28 9.15 -29.32
N PRO A 55 -17.15 8.30 -30.36
CA PRO A 55 -15.88 8.08 -31.06
C PRO A 55 -15.40 9.28 -31.87
N ASN A 56 -16.30 10.16 -32.31
CA ASN A 56 -15.95 11.28 -33.20
C ASN A 56 -15.60 12.56 -32.43
N VAL A 57 -16.29 12.82 -31.31
CA VAL A 57 -16.18 14.08 -30.55
C VAL A 57 -15.49 13.85 -29.21
N GLY A 58 -15.49 12.62 -28.70
CA GLY A 58 -14.96 12.28 -27.39
C GLY A 58 -15.88 12.71 -26.26
N LEU A 59 -15.29 13.01 -25.11
CA LEU A 59 -15.97 13.46 -23.91
C LEU A 59 -16.17 14.96 -23.88
N SER A 60 -17.30 15.40 -23.33
CA SER A 60 -17.50 16.82 -23.07
C SER A 60 -16.48 17.33 -22.04
N PRO A 61 -16.02 18.59 -22.16
CA PRO A 61 -15.02 19.16 -21.24
C PRO A 61 -15.55 19.25 -19.80
N ALA A 62 -16.86 19.41 -19.62
CA ALA A 62 -17.50 19.39 -18.30
C ALA A 62 -17.40 18.01 -17.65
N GLU A 63 -17.70 16.95 -18.41
CA GLU A 63 -17.63 15.58 -17.91
C GLU A 63 -16.19 15.12 -17.67
N ALA A 64 -15.25 15.53 -18.52
CA ALA A 64 -13.83 15.28 -18.32
C ALA A 64 -13.34 15.86 -16.99
N LYS A 65 -13.80 17.06 -16.62
CA LYS A 65 -13.48 17.68 -15.32
C LYS A 65 -14.08 16.90 -14.15
N THR A 66 -15.35 16.49 -14.25
CA THR A 66 -15.99 15.67 -13.20
C THR A 66 -15.27 14.33 -13.01
N ARG A 67 -14.83 13.69 -14.10
CA ARG A 67 -14.03 12.45 -14.04
C ARG A 67 -12.66 12.69 -13.40
N LEU A 68 -12.00 13.80 -13.74
CA LEU A 68 -10.72 14.18 -13.12
C LEU A 68 -10.84 14.38 -11.61
N GLU A 69 -11.92 15.03 -11.15
CA GLU A 69 -12.19 15.23 -9.72
C GLU A 69 -12.52 13.91 -9.00
N LYS A 70 -13.19 12.98 -9.69
CA LYS A 70 -13.58 11.67 -9.13
C LYS A 70 -12.43 10.67 -9.05
N TYR A 71 -11.65 10.54 -10.12
CA TYR A 71 -10.58 9.52 -10.24
C TYR A 71 -9.20 10.06 -9.89
N GLY A 72 -9.03 11.39 -9.85
CA GLY A 72 -7.75 12.04 -9.63
C GLY A 72 -6.88 12.07 -10.89
N PRO A 73 -5.70 12.71 -10.82
CA PRO A 73 -4.76 12.75 -11.92
C PRO A 73 -4.27 11.34 -12.26
N ASN A 74 -4.21 10.99 -13.54
CA ASN A 74 -3.65 9.73 -14.04
C ASN A 74 -2.12 9.74 -13.94
N SER A 75 -1.61 9.73 -12.70
CA SER A 75 -0.19 9.75 -12.39
C SER A 75 0.11 8.75 -11.29
N LEU A 76 1.16 7.95 -11.46
CA LEU A 76 1.62 7.03 -10.44
C LEU A 76 2.12 7.85 -9.25
N THR A 77 1.52 7.65 -8.08
CA THR A 77 1.97 8.32 -6.86
C THR A 77 3.39 7.82 -6.54
N PRO A 78 4.40 8.71 -6.47
CA PRO A 78 5.77 8.29 -6.20
C PRO A 78 5.85 7.62 -4.82
N PRO A 79 6.74 6.63 -4.64
CA PRO A 79 6.85 5.91 -3.38
C PRO A 79 7.20 6.89 -2.25
N PRO A 80 6.67 6.68 -1.03
CA PRO A 80 6.91 7.59 0.09
C PRO A 80 8.41 7.60 0.43
N THR A 81 9.08 8.70 0.11
CA THR A 81 10.50 8.87 0.41
C THR A 81 10.68 9.22 1.88
N THR A 82 11.41 8.39 2.62
CA THR A 82 11.89 8.77 3.95
C THR A 82 13.03 9.78 3.80
N PRO A 83 13.03 10.92 4.51
CA PRO A 83 14.12 11.89 4.41
C PRO A 83 15.43 11.29 4.92
N GLU A 84 16.56 11.76 4.39
CA GLU A 84 17.86 11.12 4.57
C GLU A 84 18.34 11.11 6.02
N TRP A 85 18.04 12.15 6.81
CA TRP A 85 18.36 12.20 8.23
C TRP A 85 17.66 11.08 9.03
N VAL A 86 16.44 10.68 8.65
CA VAL A 86 15.75 9.54 9.29
C VAL A 86 16.45 8.23 8.93
N LYS A 87 16.98 8.10 7.72
CA LYS A 87 17.80 6.94 7.32
C LYS A 87 19.11 6.90 8.11
N PHE A 88 19.73 8.05 8.33
CA PHE A 88 20.94 8.20 9.14
C PHE A 88 20.71 7.82 10.60
N CYS A 89 19.65 8.34 11.25
CA CYS A 89 19.32 7.99 12.63
C CYS A 89 18.97 6.50 12.79
N LYS A 90 18.33 5.87 11.79
CA LYS A 90 18.09 4.42 11.79
C LYS A 90 19.38 3.61 11.76
N ASN A 91 20.43 4.09 11.08
CA ASN A 91 21.74 3.45 11.06
C ASN A 91 22.51 3.68 12.38
N LEU A 92 22.38 4.88 12.97
CA LEU A 92 23.07 5.24 14.22
C LEU A 92 22.46 4.55 15.45
N PHE A 93 21.15 4.33 15.50
CA PHE A 93 20.46 3.69 16.63
C PHE A 93 19.89 2.31 16.28
N GLY A 94 20.31 1.71 15.16
CA GLY A 94 19.92 0.37 14.73
C GLY A 94 21.08 -0.62 14.84
N GLY A 95 20.87 -1.73 15.54
CA GLY A 95 21.84 -2.84 15.59
C GLY A 95 23.06 -2.58 16.48
N LYS A 96 24.27 -2.69 15.89
CA LYS A 96 25.56 -2.79 16.61
C LYS A 96 26.13 -1.46 17.10
N SER A 97 25.52 -0.32 16.78
CA SER A 97 26.00 1.01 17.17
C SER A 97 26.04 1.21 18.69
N PHE A 98 25.22 0.46 19.44
CA PHE A 98 25.23 0.46 20.91
C PHE A 98 26.34 -0.39 21.54
N VAL A 99 27.07 -1.20 20.76
CA VAL A 99 28.17 -2.03 21.29
C VAL A 99 29.45 -1.20 21.53
N PHE A 100 29.52 0.00 20.94
CA PHE A 100 30.68 0.89 20.99
C PHE A 100 30.41 2.21 21.72
N TRP A 101 29.33 2.27 22.50
CA TRP A 101 29.02 3.38 23.43
C TRP A 101 29.28 2.92 24.85
#